data_AF-A0A7W7N6V5-F1
#
_entry.id   AF-A0A7W7N6V5-F1
#
_cell.length_a   1.000
_cell.length_b   1.000
_cell.length_c   1.000
_cell.angle_alpha   90.00
_cell.angle_beta   90.00
_cell.angle_gamma   90.00
#
_symmetry.space_group_name_H-M   'P 1'
#
loop_
_entity.id
_entity.type
_entity.pdbx_description
1 polymer ?
#
loop_
_entity_poly.entity_id
_entity_poly.type
_entity_poly.pdbx_seq_one_letter_code
_entity_poly.pdbx_strand_id
1 'polypeptide(L)'
;MQKVDFKYNIRGWLKEIINVNSLEQGTDPVDLFAFKINYDTVETEISDVKGLYNGNISETFWKTASDLNLRAYGYKYDKLNRLKNAVYEKNGVTTSAYDENLLYMTKTETSRH
;
A
#
# COMPACT_ATOMS: atom_id res chain seq x y z
N MET A 1 19.84 -7.62 -16.13
CA MET A 1 18.52 -7.04 -16.49
C MET A 1 17.50 -7.61 -15.51
N GLN A 2 16.78 -6.80 -14.75
CA GLN A 2 15.81 -7.31 -13.75
C GLN A 2 14.78 -8.24 -14.41
N LYS A 3 14.52 -9.40 -13.80
CA LYS A 3 13.40 -10.25 -14.19
C LYS A 3 12.18 -9.83 -13.36
N VAL A 4 11.06 -9.57 -14.01
CA VAL A 4 9.85 -9.08 -13.33
C VAL A 4 8.77 -10.15 -13.37
N ASP A 5 8.45 -10.70 -12.20
CA ASP A 5 7.37 -11.68 -12.03
C ASP A 5 6.14 -10.99 -11.41
N PHE A 6 5.00 -11.06 -12.09
CA PHE A 6 3.73 -10.49 -11.65
C PHE A 6 2.80 -11.59 -11.12
N LYS A 7 2.13 -11.34 -10.00
CA LYS A 7 1.07 -12.22 -9.48
C LYS A 7 -0.23 -11.46 -9.34
N TYR A 8 -1.34 -12.17 -9.55
CA TYR A 8 -2.68 -11.61 -9.52
C TYR A 8 -3.58 -12.41 -8.56
N ASN A 9 -4.63 -11.78 -8.04
CA ASN A 9 -5.68 -12.47 -7.31
C ASN A 9 -6.68 -13.14 -8.26
N ILE A 10 -7.63 -13.92 -7.73
CA ILE A 10 -8.67 -14.61 -8.53
C ILE A 10 -9.60 -13.66 -9.31
N ARG A 11 -9.59 -12.37 -9.00
CA ARG A 11 -10.33 -11.31 -9.71
C ARG A 11 -9.47 -10.59 -10.76
N GLY A 12 -8.23 -11.03 -10.97
CA GLY A 12 -7.30 -10.45 -11.93
C GLY A 12 -6.60 -9.17 -11.46
N TRP A 13 -6.72 -8.78 -10.18
CA TRP A 13 -5.99 -7.61 -9.65
C TRP A 13 -4.56 -7.98 -9.28
N LEU A 14 -3.61 -7.08 -9.56
CA LEU A 14 -2.20 -7.25 -9.23
C LEU A 14 -2.01 -7.37 -7.71
N LYS A 15 -1.31 -8.40 -7.24
CA LYS A 15 -0.96 -8.58 -5.81
C LYS A 15 0.53 -8.45 -5.52
N GLU A 16 1.40 -8.76 -6.48
CA GLU A 16 2.84 -8.82 -6.23
C GLU A 16 3.62 -8.53 -7.51
N ILE A 17 4.69 -7.75 -7.39
CA ILE A 17 5.77 -7.61 -8.37
C ILE A 17 7.05 -7.99 -7.64
N ILE A 18 7.52 -9.24 -7.84
CA ILE A 18 8.63 -9.84 -7.06
C ILE A 18 8.31 -9.88 -5.55
N ASN A 19 8.67 -10.97 -4.87
CA ASN A 19 8.27 -11.17 -3.48
C ASN A 19 9.08 -10.26 -2.53
N VAL A 20 8.40 -9.40 -1.78
CA VAL A 20 9.02 -8.49 -0.78
C VAL A 20 9.76 -9.22 0.36
N ASN A 21 9.48 -10.50 0.58
CA ASN A 21 10.17 -11.34 1.55
C ASN A 21 11.39 -12.06 0.96
N SER A 22 11.58 -12.01 -0.36
CA SER A 22 12.62 -12.73 -1.09
C SER A 22 13.21 -11.85 -2.18
N LEU A 23 13.73 -10.68 -1.80
CA LEU A 23 14.49 -9.82 -2.71
C LEU A 23 15.90 -10.43 -2.85
N GLU A 24 16.15 -11.14 -3.94
CA GLU A 24 17.45 -11.79 -4.13
C GLU A 24 18.52 -10.75 -4.49
N GLN A 25 19.53 -10.63 -3.62
CA GLN A 25 20.73 -9.83 -3.89
C GLN A 25 21.92 -10.75 -4.16
N GLY A 26 22.74 -10.39 -5.15
CA GLY A 26 23.95 -11.13 -5.50
C GLY A 26 23.76 -12.31 -6.45
N THR A 27 22.55 -12.54 -6.96
CA THR A 27 22.25 -13.43 -8.09
C THR A 27 22.19 -12.64 -9.40
N ASP A 28 22.35 -13.29 -10.56
CA ASP A 28 22.12 -12.67 -11.88
C ASP A 28 20.83 -13.27 -12.49
N PRO A 29 19.76 -12.47 -12.67
CA PRO A 29 19.69 -11.03 -12.44
C PRO A 29 19.38 -10.62 -10.99
N VAL A 30 19.99 -9.53 -10.54
CA VAL A 30 19.71 -8.90 -9.24
C VAL A 30 18.30 -8.30 -9.23
N ASP A 31 17.56 -8.53 -8.15
CA ASP A 31 16.28 -7.87 -7.92
C ASP A 31 16.48 -6.48 -7.33
N LEU A 32 16.06 -5.45 -8.06
CA LEU A 32 16.22 -4.05 -7.65
C LEU A 32 15.06 -3.55 -6.77
N PHE A 33 13.89 -4.15 -6.93
CA PHE A 33 12.64 -3.70 -6.34
C PHE A 33 11.65 -4.86 -6.16
N ALA A 34 10.96 -4.89 -5.04
CA ALA A 34 9.79 -5.75 -4.84
C ALA A 34 8.61 -4.93 -4.33
N PHE A 35 7.41 -5.35 -4.73
CA PHE A 35 6.16 -4.70 -4.41
C PHE A 35 5.07 -5.72 -4.09
N LYS A 36 4.24 -5.42 -3.10
CA LYS A 36 3.09 -6.23 -2.74
C LYS A 36 1.88 -5.33 -2.47
N ILE A 37 0.71 -5.79 -2.87
CA ILE A 37 -0.57 -5.11 -2.69
C ILE A 37 -1.50 -6.05 -1.94
N ASN A 38 -2.00 -5.59 -0.80
CA ASN A 38 -3.09 -6.22 -0.07
C ASN A 38 -4.40 -5.47 -0.37
N TYR A 39 -5.46 -6.24 -0.54
CA TYR A 39 -6.82 -5.72 -0.73
C TYR A 39 -7.67 -6.12 0.46
N ASP A 40 -7.86 -7.44 0.65
CA ASP A 40 -8.75 -8.05 1.63
C ASP A 40 -8.04 -8.58 2.90
N THR A 41 -6.73 -8.41 2.96
CA THR A 41 -5.89 -8.76 4.12
C THR A 41 -5.23 -7.51 4.71
N VAL A 42 -4.79 -7.59 5.97
CA VAL A 42 -4.03 -6.54 6.66
C VAL A 42 -2.87 -7.21 7.38
N GLU A 43 -1.67 -6.64 7.25
CA GLU A 43 -0.42 -7.15 7.83
C GLU A 43 0.33 -6.12 8.67
N THR A 44 0.06 -4.83 8.48
CA THR A 44 0.56 -3.75 9.35
C THR A 44 -0.27 -3.65 10.62
N GLU A 45 0.32 -3.08 11.67
CA GLU A 45 -0.37 -2.76 12.93
C GLU A 45 -0.96 -1.34 12.93
N ILE A 46 -1.10 -0.72 11.74
CA ILE A 46 -1.65 0.61 11.58
C ILE A 46 -3.14 0.57 11.96
N SER A 47 -3.51 1.35 12.98
CA SER A 47 -4.89 1.44 13.46
C SER A 47 -5.87 1.78 12.34
N ASP A 48 -7.07 1.20 12.38
CA ASP A 48 -8.18 1.48 11.45
C ASP A 48 -7.93 1.16 9.96
N VAL A 49 -6.82 0.53 9.59
CA VAL A 49 -6.65 -0.10 8.27
C VAL A 49 -7.44 -1.40 8.25
N LYS A 50 -8.16 -1.65 7.15
CA LYS A 50 -9.07 -2.79 7.03
C LYS A 50 -8.90 -3.47 5.69
N GLY A 51 -9.08 -4.80 5.67
CA GLY A 51 -9.24 -5.55 4.44
C GLY A 51 -10.55 -5.17 3.75
N LEU A 52 -10.50 -4.95 2.44
CA LEU A 52 -11.56 -4.44 1.61
C LEU A 52 -11.83 -5.41 0.45
N TYR A 53 -13.01 -6.03 0.47
CA TYR A 53 -13.43 -7.00 -0.55
C TYR A 53 -13.96 -6.34 -1.84
N ASN A 54 -14.05 -5.01 -1.87
CA ASN A 54 -14.59 -4.21 -2.97
C ASN A 54 -13.52 -3.74 -3.98
N GLY A 55 -12.26 -4.13 -3.78
CA GLY A 55 -11.16 -3.77 -4.69
C GLY A 55 -10.40 -2.51 -4.32
N ASN A 56 -10.77 -1.85 -3.23
CA ASN A 56 -9.88 -0.90 -2.61
C ASN A 56 -8.65 -1.61 -2.01
N ILE A 57 -7.51 -0.94 -2.07
CA ILE A 57 -6.25 -1.43 -1.54
C ILE A 57 -6.24 -1.17 -0.04
N SER A 58 -6.02 -2.20 0.78
CA SER A 58 -5.80 -2.01 2.21
C SER A 58 -4.38 -1.52 2.47
N GLU A 59 -3.39 -2.13 1.80
CA GLU A 59 -1.99 -1.84 2.04
C GLU A 59 -1.13 -2.03 0.79
N THR A 60 -0.03 -1.31 0.74
CA THR A 60 1.09 -1.62 -0.18
C THR A 60 2.36 -1.79 0.61
N PHE A 61 3.22 -2.70 0.17
CA PHE A 61 4.54 -2.95 0.74
C PHE A 61 5.60 -2.87 -0.34
N TRP A 62 6.77 -2.33 0.00
CA TRP A 62 7.90 -2.31 -0.92
C TRP A 62 9.26 -2.41 -0.24
N LYS A 63 10.22 -2.91 -1.00
CA LYS A 63 11.65 -2.89 -0.68
C LYS A 63 12.43 -2.49 -1.93
N THR A 64 13.54 -1.79 -1.71
CA THR A 64 14.53 -1.46 -2.74
C THR A 64 15.86 -2.11 -2.38
N ALA A 65 16.65 -2.47 -3.39
CA ALA A 65 17.96 -3.04 -3.18
C ALA A 65 18.95 -2.08 -2.47
N SER A 66 18.67 -0.76 -2.49
CA SER A 66 19.53 0.27 -1.91
C SER A 66 19.67 0.19 -0.39
N ASP A 67 18.64 -0.26 0.32
CA ASP A 67 18.65 -0.28 1.79
C ASP A 67 17.83 -1.40 2.44
N LEU A 68 17.09 -2.19 1.65
CA LEU A 68 16.35 -3.37 2.07
C LEU A 68 15.29 -3.15 3.17
N ASN A 69 15.02 -1.91 3.58
CA ASN A 69 14.00 -1.64 4.58
C ASN A 69 12.61 -1.94 3.99
N LEU A 70 11.83 -2.74 4.71
CA LEU A 70 10.42 -2.94 4.38
C LEU A 70 9.69 -1.64 4.68
N ARG A 71 8.98 -1.14 3.69
CA ARG A 71 8.12 0.02 3.83
C ARG A 71 6.71 -0.39 3.51
N ALA A 72 5.76 0.28 4.16
CA ALA A 72 4.36 0.07 3.89
C ALA A 72 3.59 1.38 3.88
N TYR A 73 2.47 1.37 3.17
CA TYR A 73 1.38 2.30 3.38
C TYR A 73 0.14 1.51 3.77
N GLY A 74 -0.50 1.92 4.86
CA GLY A 74 -1.84 1.49 5.22
C GLY A 74 -2.88 2.54 4.82
N TYR A 75 -3.91 2.13 4.09
CA TYR A 75 -4.91 3.05 3.54
C TYR A 75 -6.22 3.01 4.33
N LYS A 76 -6.73 4.20 4.65
CA LYS A 76 -8.01 4.38 5.35
C LYS A 76 -8.99 5.09 4.43
N TYR A 77 -10.23 4.61 4.44
CA TYR A 77 -11.29 5.13 3.60
C TYR A 77 -12.42 5.73 4.43
N ASP A 78 -13.09 6.73 3.88
CA ASP A 78 -14.34 7.21 4.44
C ASP A 78 -15.51 6.25 4.14
N LYS A 79 -16.70 6.56 4.69
CA LYS A 79 -17.91 5.73 4.51
C LYS A 79 -18.40 5.64 3.06
N LEU A 80 -17.89 6.48 2.16
CA LEU A 80 -18.21 6.48 0.73
C LEU A 80 -17.13 5.76 -0.10
N ASN A 81 -16.23 5.00 0.55
CA ASN A 81 -15.10 4.30 -0.07
C ASN A 81 -14.06 5.23 -0.73
N ARG A 82 -13.96 6.49 -0.30
CA ARG A 82 -12.94 7.43 -0.79
C ARG A 82 -11.73 7.41 0.12
N LEU A 83 -10.53 7.42 -0.48
CA LEU A 83 -9.27 7.41 0.26
C LEU A 83 -9.16 8.67 1.14
N LYS A 84 -9.01 8.49 2.45
CA LYS A 84 -8.93 9.58 3.43
C LYS A 84 -7.53 9.74 4.00
N ASN A 85 -6.83 8.63 4.26
CA ASN A 85 -5.49 8.64 4.84
C ASN A 85 -4.62 7.57 4.18
N ALA A 86 -3.33 7.86 4.00
CA ALA A 86 -2.29 6.86 3.81
C ALA A 86 -1.27 7.04 4.93
N VAL A 87 -1.07 6.01 5.74
CA VAL A 87 -0.15 6.05 6.88
C VAL A 87 1.11 5.28 6.51
N TYR A 88 2.26 5.92 6.62
CA TYR A 88 3.54 5.33 6.29
C TYR A 88 4.11 4.53 7.46
N GLU A 89 4.71 3.40 7.12
CA GLU A 89 5.45 2.55 8.05
C GLU A 89 6.80 2.18 7.46
N LYS A 90 7.83 2.15 8.31
CA LYS A 90 9.15 1.59 7.97
C LYS A 90 9.52 0.53 9.01
N ASN A 91 9.75 -0.69 8.55
CA ASN A 91 10.12 -1.85 9.37
C ASN A 91 9.20 -2.05 10.59
N GLY A 92 7.87 -1.97 10.41
CA GLY A 92 6.92 -2.14 11.51
C GLY A 92 6.72 -0.90 12.39
N VAL A 93 7.37 0.23 12.07
CA VAL A 93 7.30 1.46 12.89
C VAL A 93 6.66 2.59 12.11
N THR A 94 5.56 3.11 12.64
CA THR A 94 4.90 4.33 12.18
C THR A 94 5.50 5.55 12.88
N THR A 95 5.91 6.56 12.11
CA THR A 95 6.48 7.81 12.64
C THR A 95 5.74 9.06 12.19
N SER A 96 4.65 8.90 11.44
CA SER A 96 3.94 9.94 10.70
C SER A 96 4.78 10.66 9.61
N ALA A 97 5.99 10.18 9.35
CA ALA A 97 6.77 10.65 8.21
C ALA A 97 6.10 10.21 6.91
N TYR A 98 5.86 11.13 5.97
CA TYR A 98 5.23 10.84 4.67
C TYR A 98 3.80 10.30 4.75
N ASP A 99 3.09 10.55 5.86
CA ASP A 99 1.63 10.34 5.95
C ASP A 99 0.92 11.34 5.02
N GLU A 100 -0.12 10.87 4.35
CA GLU A 100 -0.96 11.69 3.47
C GLU A 100 -2.40 11.75 4.02
N ASN A 101 -3.00 12.94 3.97
CA ASN A 101 -4.34 13.20 4.46
C ASN A 101 -5.16 13.93 3.40
N LEU A 102 -6.27 13.33 2.97
CA LEU A 102 -7.14 13.89 1.94
C LEU A 102 -8.42 14.45 2.56
N LEU A 103 -8.72 15.70 2.23
CA LEU A 103 -9.97 16.38 2.59
C LEU A 103 -10.83 16.56 1.36
N TYR A 104 -12.02 15.98 1.37
CA TYR A 104 -13.01 16.17 0.31
C TYR A 104 -14.00 17.26 0.70
N MET A 105 -14.13 18.30 -0.13
CA MET A 105 -15.16 19.31 0.06
C MET A 105 -16.54 18.68 -0.16
N THR A 106 -17.45 18.88 0.78
CA THR A 106 -18.89 18.71 0.53
C THR A 106 -19.44 20.10 0.22
N LYS A 107 -20.16 20.26 -0.89
CA LYS A 107 -20.85 21.53 -1.19
C LYS A 107 -21.94 21.70 -0.15
N THR A 108 -21.71 22.49 0.88
CA THR A 108 -22.80 23.04 1.68
C THR A 108 -23.37 24.19 0.86
N GLU A 109 -24.49 23.97 0.19
CA GLU A 109 -25.27 25.08 -0.38
C GLU A 109 -25.81 25.91 0.78
N THR A 110 -25.15 27.04 1.06
CA THR A 110 -25.75 28.08 1.89
C THR A 110 -26.85 28.74 1.07
N SER A 111 -28.07 28.23 1.19
CA SER A 111 -29.28 28.99 0.84
C SER A 111 -29.30 30.25 1.72
N ARG A 112 -28.84 31.38 1.18
CA ARG A 112 -29.19 32.69 1.72
C ARG A 112 -30.57 33.05 1.15
N HIS A 113 -31.57 33.06 2.02
CA HIS A 113 -32.76 33.90 1.84
C HIS A 113 -32.40 35.33 2.22
#